data_AF-A0A511DKK6-F1
#
_entry.id   AF-A0A511DKK6-F1
#
_cell.length_a   1.000
_cell.length_b   1.000
_cell.length_c   1.000
_cell.angle_alpha   90.00
_cell.angle_beta   90.00
_cell.angle_gamma   90.00
#
_symmetry.space_group_name_H-M   'P 1'
#
loop_
_entity.id
_entity.type
_entity.pdbx_description
1 polymer ?
#
loop_
_entity_poly.entity_id
_entity_poly.type
_entity_poly.pdbx_seq_one_letter_code
_entity_poly.pdbx_strand_id
1 'polypeptide(L)' 'MTAVCDDPGVADDEIAQPVPCVRCRRDALLNMAGHCSDCIADMGLNHVEEHGTWRAELAELVKSGELAGA' A
#
# COMPACT_ATOMS: atom_id res chain seq x y z
N MET A 1 -2.89 17.87 36.35
CA MET A 1 -4.25 17.58 35.84
C MET A 1 -4.18 17.81 34.34
N THR A 2 -3.85 16.75 33.60
CA THR A 2 -3.50 16.82 32.17
C THR A 2 -4.79 16.89 31.36
N ALA A 3 -4.93 17.91 30.53
CA ALA A 3 -6.05 18.03 29.60
C ALA A 3 -5.94 16.91 28.57
N VAL A 4 -6.90 15.97 28.62
CA VAL A 4 -7.22 15.09 27.50
C VAL A 4 -7.99 15.96 26.50
N CYS A 5 -7.44 16.14 25.31
CA CYS A 5 -8.16 16.76 24.22
C CYS A 5 -9.26 15.78 23.77
N ASP A 6 -10.51 16.08 24.12
CA ASP A 6 -11.70 15.46 23.53
C ASP A 6 -11.74 15.85 22.03
N ASP A 7 -11.27 14.95 21.16
CA ASP A 7 -11.53 14.99 19.73
C ASP A 7 -12.81 14.19 19.43
N PRO A 8 -13.91 14.83 18.97
CA PRO A 8 -15.21 14.18 18.82
C PRO A 8 -15.34 13.40 17.51
N GLY A 9 -14.24 12.95 16.89
CA GLY A 9 -14.25 12.39 15.55
C GLY A 9 -13.25 11.27 15.31
N VAL A 10 -13.21 10.26 16.19
CA VAL A 10 -12.74 8.93 15.78
C VAL A 10 -13.79 8.37 14.81
N ALA A 11 -13.67 8.74 13.53
CA ALA A 11 -13.90 7.75 12.49
C ALA A 11 -13.10 6.54 12.94
N ASP A 12 -13.78 5.39 13.15
CA ASP A 12 -13.21 4.17 13.72
C ASP A 12 -11.70 4.11 13.50
N ASP A 13 -10.92 3.98 14.59
CA ASP A 13 -9.49 3.63 14.53
C ASP A 13 -9.39 2.25 13.86
N GLU A 14 -9.64 2.22 12.55
CA GLU A 14 -9.75 1.01 11.77
C GLU A 14 -8.32 0.53 11.60
N ILE A 15 -7.94 -0.39 12.48
CA ILE A 15 -6.66 -1.05 12.43
C ILE A 15 -6.52 -1.60 11.01
N ALA A 16 -5.43 -1.22 10.34
CA ALA A 16 -5.14 -1.67 8.98
C ALA A 16 -5.31 -3.19 8.90
N GLN A 17 -6.21 -3.64 8.03
CA GLN A 17 -6.44 -5.05 7.82
C GLN A 17 -5.40 -5.62 6.84
N PRO A 18 -4.94 -6.86 7.03
CA PRO A 18 -4.05 -7.49 6.06
C PRO A 18 -4.72 -7.63 4.69
N VAL A 19 -3.99 -7.34 3.62
CA VAL A 19 -4.43 -7.52 2.24
C VAL A 19 -3.48 -8.48 1.51
N PRO A 20 -3.98 -9.45 0.72
CA PRO A 20 -3.12 -10.41 0.03
C PRO A 20 -2.29 -9.72 -1.07
N CYS A 21 -0.98 -10.02 -1.08
CA CYS A 21 -0.09 -9.62 -2.16
C CYS A 21 -0.46 -10.34 -3.47
N VAL A 22 -0.56 -9.60 -4.59
CA VAL A 22 -0.92 -10.18 -5.90
C VAL A 22 0.15 -11.16 -6.42
N ARG A 23 1.43 -10.94 -6.08
CA ARG A 23 2.56 -11.77 -6.52
C ARG A 23 2.71 -13.03 -5.69
N CYS A 24 2.92 -12.89 -4.37
CA CYS A 24 3.25 -14.02 -3.50
C CYS A 24 2.07 -14.60 -2.71
N ARG A 25 0.88 -13.98 -2.80
CA ARG A 25 -0.36 -14.37 -2.11
C ARG A 25 -0.31 -14.37 -0.58
N ARG A 26 0.78 -13.87 0.02
CA ARG A 26 0.86 -13.68 1.47
C ARG A 26 0.13 -12.40 1.86
N ASP A 27 -0.60 -12.46 2.96
CA ASP A 27 -1.22 -11.29 3.56
C ASP A 27 -0.15 -10.34 4.10
N ALA A 28 -0.30 -9.05 3.79
CA ALA A 28 0.59 -8.00 4.23
C ALA A 28 -0.23 -6.81 4.73
N LEU A 29 0.18 -6.25 5.87
CA LEU A 29 -0.39 -4.99 6.38
C LEU A 29 0.06 -3.81 5.52
N LEU A 30 1.30 -3.85 5.03
CA LEU A 30 1.84 -2.85 4.11
C LEU A 30 1.71 -3.37 2.69
N ASN A 31 0.76 -2.78 1.96
CA ASN A 31 0.47 -3.08 0.58
C ASN A 31 0.57 -1.79 -0.25
N MET A 32 1.37 -1.81 -1.31
CA MET A 32 1.47 -0.72 -2.27
C MET A 32 1.01 -1.24 -3.62
N ALA A 33 -0.15 -0.75 -4.08
CA ALA A 33 -0.73 -1.12 -5.37
C ALA A 33 -0.72 -2.65 -5.62
N GLY A 34 -1.24 -3.40 -4.64
CA GLY A 34 -1.37 -4.86 -4.70
C GLY A 34 -0.13 -5.63 -4.24
N HIS A 35 1.02 -5.00 -3.97
CA HIS A 35 2.27 -5.70 -3.68
C HIS A 35 2.76 -5.47 -2.25
N CYS A 36 3.27 -6.53 -1.61
CA CYS A 36 3.98 -6.42 -0.34
C CYS A 36 5.42 -5.92 -0.53
N SER A 37 6.00 -5.36 0.54
CA SER A 37 7.37 -4.82 0.55
C SER A 37 8.42 -5.82 0.08
N ASP A 38 8.30 -7.09 0.49
CA ASP A 38 9.28 -8.13 0.14
C ASP A 38 9.29 -8.41 -1.36
N CYS A 39 8.11 -8.43 -1.98
CA CYS A 39 7.98 -8.61 -3.43
C CYS A 39 8.48 -7.40 -4.21
N ILE A 40 8.25 -6.19 -3.70
CA ILE A 40 8.77 -4.96 -4.31
C ILE A 40 10.30 -4.95 -4.24
N ALA A 41 10.88 -5.33 -3.11
CA ALA A 41 12.33 -5.45 -2.95
C ALA A 41 12.92 -6.51 -3.89
N ASP A 42 12.32 -7.70 -3.95
CA ASP A 42 12.74 -8.78 -4.85
C ASP A 42 12.64 -8.35 -6.33
N MET A 43 11.57 -7.66 -6.72
CA MET A 43 11.44 -7.07 -8.06
C MET A 43 12.58 -6.08 -8.34
N GLY A 44 12.86 -5.15 -7.42
CA GLY A 44 13.90 -4.15 -7.58
C GLY A 44 15.32 -4.73 -7.64
N LEU A 45 15.58 -5.87 -7.00
CA LEU A 45 16.91 -6.48 -6.90
C LEU A 45 17.16 -7.59 -7.93
N ASN A 46 16.15 -8.43 -8.20
CA ASN A 46 16.30 -9.65 -8.97
C ASN A 46 15.44 -9.68 -10.25
N HIS A 47 14.39 -8.86 -10.36
CA HIS A 47 13.46 -8.84 -11.49
C HIS A 47 13.23 -7.42 -12.02
N VAL A 48 14.31 -6.73 -12.40
CA VAL A 48 14.33 -5.29 -12.70
C VAL A 48 13.36 -4.89 -13.82
N GLU A 49 13.17 -5.74 -14.83
CA GLU A 49 12.20 -5.49 -15.90
C GLU A 49 10.75 -5.49 -15.38
N GLU A 50 10.42 -6.45 -14.52
CA GLU A 50 9.10 -6.54 -13.88
C GLU A 50 8.86 -5.35 -12.96
N HIS A 51 9.86 -4.94 -12.19
CA HIS A 51 9.82 -3.70 -11.41
C HIS A 51 9.58 -2.47 -12.29
N GLY A 52 10.21 -2.43 -13.47
CA GLY A 52 10.04 -1.37 -14.46
C GLY A 52 8.61 -1.26 -14.97
N THR A 53 8.02 -2.40 -15.38
CA THR A 53 6.62 -2.49 -15.80
C THR A 53 5.67 -2.06 -14.69
N TRP A 54 5.83 -2.62 -13.49
CA TRP A 54 5.00 -2.28 -12.34
C TRP A 54 5.02 -0.77 -12.02
N ARG A 55 6.20 -0.13 -12.02
CA ARG A 55 6.29 1.32 -11.80
C ARG A 55 5.64 2.15 -12.91
N ALA A 56 5.70 1.68 -14.16
CA ALA A 56 5.06 2.38 -15.28
C ALA A 56 3.53 2.34 -15.13
N GLU A 57 2.97 1.17 -14.82
CA GLU A 57 1.54 1.00 -14.51
C GLU A 57 1.12 1.86 -13.31
N LEU A 58 1.91 1.84 -12.23
CA LEU A 58 1.68 2.65 -11.03
C LEU A 58 1.64 4.15 -11.36
N ALA A 59 2.54 4.62 -12.23
CA ALA A 59 2.59 6.02 -12.63
C ALA A 59 1.30 6.45 -13.36
N GLU A 60 0.71 5.59 -14.18
CA GLU A 60 -0.58 5.86 -14.83
C GLU A 60 -1.73 5.91 -13.82
N LEU A 61 -1.77 4.97 -12.88
CA LEU A 61 -2.77 4.94 -11.81
C LEU A 61 -2.69 6.14 -10.86
N VAL A 62 -1.48 6.67 -10.63
CA VAL A 62 -1.29 7.91 -9.84
C VAL A 62 -1.83 9.11 -10.62
N LYS A 63 -1.56 9.18 -11.94
CA LYS A 63 -2.07 10.27 -12.79
C LYS A 63 -3.59 10.25 -12.93
N SER A 64 -4.20 9.06 -12.98
CA SER A 64 -5.65 8.91 -13.08
C SER A 64 -6.37 9.16 -11.75
N GLY A 65 -5.64 9.12 -10.62
CA GLY A 65 -6.19 9.26 -9.27
C GLY A 65 -6.76 7.96 -8.70
N GLU A 66 -6.69 6.84 -9.43
CA GLU A 66 -7.22 5.54 -9.01
C GLU A 66 -6.48 4.97 -7.77
N LEU A 67 -5.26 5.43 -7.51
CA LEU A 67 -4.48 5.07 -6.31
C LEU A 67 -4.70 5.97 -5.09
N ALA A 68 -5.36 7.13 -5.25
CA ALA A 68 -5.46 8.12 -4.17
C ALA A 68 -6.56 7.82 -3.15
N GLY A 69 -7.33 6.74 -3.31
CA GLY A 69 -8.46 6.41 -2.47
C GLY A 69 -9.62 7.37 -2.69
N ALA A 70 -10.63 6.92 -3.44
CA ALA A 70 -11.98 7.50 -3.41
C ALA A 70 -12.85 6.67 -2.46
#